data_AF-A0A0M1HTS9-F1
#
_entry.id   AF-A0A0M1HTS9-F1
#
_cell.length_a   1.000
_cell.length_b   1.000
_cell.length_c   1.000
_cell.angle_alpha   90.00
_cell.angle_beta   90.00
_cell.angle_gamma   90.00
#
_symmetry.space_group_name_H-M   'P 1'
#
loop_
_entity.id
_entity.type
_entity.pdbx_description
1 polymer ?
#
loop_
_entity_poly.entity_id
_entity_poly.type
_entity_poly.pdbx_seq_one_letter_code
_entity_poly.pdbx_strand_id
1 'polypeptide(L)'
;ILGLYFIGFHKTSISYQFIYKASNYSKKSYDYTIFIGSLFITYAILKSHYLSQILSQKFLIKLGELSFSIYLNHLVVLYTIGIPVFNFFIKNLEQSFFFSAITSSLITIFTSIIFSILFYKLVDKYSINISNKLANYIKK
;
A
#
# COMPACT_ATOMS: atom_id res chain seq x y z
N ILE A 1 -14.91 13.68 -4.58
CA ILE A 1 -14.48 14.25 -5.88
C ILE A 1 -13.26 15.16 -5.69
N LEU A 2 -13.35 16.25 -4.90
CA LEU A 2 -12.22 17.15 -4.64
C LEU A 2 -10.95 16.43 -4.14
N GLY A 3 -11.07 15.48 -3.21
CA GLY A 3 -9.91 14.69 -2.76
C GLY A 3 -9.25 13.86 -3.87
N LEU A 4 -10.04 13.28 -4.78
CA LEU A 4 -9.53 12.51 -5.92
C LEU A 4 -8.81 13.41 -6.92
N TYR A 5 -9.33 14.62 -7.15
CA TYR A 5 -8.68 15.63 -7.98
C TYR A 5 -7.29 15.96 -7.44
N PHE A 6 -7.16 16.26 -6.14
CA PHE A 6 -5.86 16.59 -5.56
C PHE A 6 -4.86 15.42 -5.55
N ILE A 7 -5.33 14.18 -5.34
CA ILE A 7 -4.44 13.00 -5.41
C ILE A 7 -3.98 12.70 -6.84
N GLY A 8 -4.81 12.98 -7.84
CA GLY A 8 -4.48 12.78 -9.26
C GLY A 8 -3.57 13.85 -9.87
N PHE A 9 -2.81 14.61 -9.08
CA PHE A 9 -2.00 15.73 -9.56
C PHE A 9 -0.93 15.26 -10.56
N HIS A 10 -0.97 15.84 -11.77
CA HIS A 10 0.04 15.66 -12.80
C HIS A 10 0.53 17.02 -13.31
N LYS A 11 1.86 17.21 -13.29
CA LYS A 11 2.52 18.46 -13.68
C LYS A 11 2.21 18.89 -15.12
N THR A 12 1.93 17.94 -16.00
CA THR A 12 1.68 18.15 -17.42
C THR A 12 0.21 18.43 -17.74
N SER A 13 -0.71 18.16 -16.82
CA SER A 13 -2.14 18.34 -17.09
C SER A 13 -2.57 19.79 -16.89
N ILE A 14 -3.37 20.28 -17.83
CA ILE A 14 -3.87 21.67 -17.86
C ILE A 14 -4.61 22.04 -16.56
N SER A 15 -5.41 21.12 -16.02
CA SER A 15 -6.19 21.34 -14.79
C SER A 15 -5.31 21.74 -13.60
N TYR A 16 -4.09 21.21 -13.50
CA TYR A 16 -3.18 21.46 -12.37
C TYR A 16 -2.17 22.58 -12.62
N GLN A 17 -2.16 23.21 -13.82
CA GLN A 17 -1.20 24.27 -14.13
C GLN A 17 -1.30 25.46 -13.17
N PHE A 18 -2.51 25.81 -12.73
CA PHE A 18 -2.70 26.87 -11.75
C PHE A 18 -2.01 26.53 -10.42
N ILE A 19 -2.19 25.31 -9.93
CA ILE A 19 -1.59 24.83 -8.68
C ILE A 19 -0.06 24.76 -8.82
N TYR A 20 0.43 24.26 -9.96
CA TYR A 20 1.86 24.14 -10.24
C TYR A 20 2.56 25.49 -10.40
N LYS A 21 1.85 26.50 -10.94
CA LYS A 21 2.33 27.88 -11.03
C LYS A 21 2.32 28.55 -9.66
N ALA A 22 1.23 28.40 -8.89
CA ALA A 22 1.10 28.96 -7.54
C ALA A 22 2.17 28.42 -6.57
N SER A 23 2.65 27.21 -6.80
CA SER A 23 3.72 26.58 -6.03
C SER A 23 5.13 26.86 -6.55
N ASN A 24 5.30 27.85 -7.45
CA ASN A 24 6.55 28.21 -8.09
C ASN A 24 7.27 27.03 -8.78
N TYR A 25 6.50 26.18 -9.47
CA TYR A 25 7.03 25.02 -10.21
C TYR A 25 7.83 24.04 -9.34
N SER A 26 7.57 24.03 -8.03
CA SER A 26 8.28 23.18 -7.08
C SER A 26 8.02 21.70 -7.33
N LYS A 27 9.06 20.86 -7.14
CA LYS A 27 8.86 19.39 -7.15
C LYS A 27 7.94 18.94 -6.01
N LYS A 28 7.93 19.67 -4.88
CA LYS A 28 7.12 19.38 -3.68
C LYS A 28 5.63 19.65 -3.85
N SER A 29 5.21 20.28 -4.95
CA SER A 29 3.79 20.53 -5.21
C SER A 29 2.99 19.24 -5.24
N TYR A 30 3.57 18.17 -5.77
CA TYR A 30 2.98 16.84 -5.74
C TYR A 30 2.69 16.39 -4.31
N ASP A 31 3.68 16.48 -3.42
CA ASP A 31 3.55 16.06 -2.01
C ASP A 31 2.46 16.86 -1.29
N TYR A 32 2.43 18.18 -1.47
CA TYR A 32 1.39 19.04 -0.87
C TYR A 32 0.00 18.71 -1.39
N THR A 33 -0.12 18.46 -2.69
CA THR A 33 -1.41 18.18 -3.31
C THR A 33 -1.94 16.83 -2.87
N ILE A 34 -1.08 15.81 -2.78
CA ILE A 34 -1.44 14.49 -2.22
C ILE A 34 -1.82 14.60 -0.74
N PHE A 35 -1.07 15.38 0.05
CA PHE A 35 -1.39 15.60 1.45
C PHE A 35 -2.80 16.19 1.61
N ILE A 36 -3.10 17.28 0.90
CA ILE A 36 -4.43 17.91 0.92
C ILE A 36 -5.51 16.95 0.40
N GLY A 37 -5.23 16.24 -0.68
CA GLY A 37 -6.17 15.27 -1.26
C GLY A 37 -6.49 14.13 -0.29
N SER A 38 -5.50 13.62 0.42
CA SER A 38 -5.68 12.57 1.44
C SER A 38 -6.51 13.05 2.63
N LEU A 39 -6.37 14.31 3.07
CA LEU A 39 -7.26 14.91 4.07
C LEU A 39 -8.72 14.96 3.59
N PHE A 40 -8.97 15.37 2.35
CA PHE A 40 -10.33 15.40 1.82
C PHE A 40 -10.93 14.00 1.63
N ILE A 41 -10.13 13.01 1.20
CA ILE A 41 -10.59 11.63 1.08
C ILE A 41 -10.92 11.04 2.45
N THR A 42 -10.03 11.19 3.43
CA THR A 42 -10.27 10.69 4.78
C THR A 42 -11.50 11.35 5.41
N TYR A 43 -11.67 12.66 5.26
CA TYR A 43 -12.87 13.37 5.69
C TYR A 43 -14.15 12.82 5.03
N ALA A 44 -14.12 12.61 3.71
CA ALA A 44 -15.26 12.08 2.97
C ALA A 44 -15.62 10.65 3.41
N ILE A 45 -14.62 9.79 3.66
CA ILE A 45 -14.81 8.43 4.16
C ILE A 45 -15.43 8.46 5.56
N LEU A 46 -14.92 9.29 6.47
CA LEU A 46 -15.42 9.37 7.85
C LEU A 46 -16.85 9.90 7.94
N LYS A 47 -17.24 10.82 7.05
CA LYS A 47 -18.59 11.41 7.04
C LYS A 47 -19.62 10.60 6.27
N SER A 48 -19.21 9.78 5.31
CA SER A 48 -20.12 8.96 4.52
C SER A 48 -20.37 7.62 5.19
N HIS A 49 -21.64 7.36 5.56
CA HIS A 49 -22.04 6.08 6.15
C HIS A 49 -21.73 4.89 5.23
N TYR A 50 -22.02 5.03 3.93
CA TYR A 50 -21.82 3.97 2.94
C TYR A 50 -20.34 3.62 2.75
N LEU A 51 -19.47 4.62 2.53
CA LEU A 51 -18.04 4.37 2.32
C LEU A 51 -17.39 3.80 3.60
N SER A 52 -17.75 4.36 4.76
CA SER A 52 -17.27 3.86 6.05
C SER A 52 -17.66 2.40 6.25
N GLN A 53 -18.89 2.01 5.94
CA GLN A 53 -19.36 0.62 6.09
C GLN A 53 -18.62 -0.35 5.17
N ILE A 54 -18.36 0.04 3.91
CA ILE A 54 -17.56 -0.78 2.98
C ILE A 54 -16.15 -0.96 3.50
N LEU A 55 -15.48 0.13 3.88
CA LEU A 55 -14.09 0.08 4.34
C LEU A 55 -13.94 -0.58 5.71
N SER A 56 -15.00 -0.63 6.50
CA SER A 56 -15.06 -1.32 7.80
C SER A 56 -15.36 -2.81 7.70
N GLN A 57 -15.37 -3.39 6.49
CA GLN A 57 -15.49 -4.83 6.33
C GLN A 57 -14.29 -5.54 6.99
N LYS A 58 -14.56 -6.62 7.74
CA LYS A 58 -13.56 -7.36 8.53
C LYS A 58 -12.33 -7.77 7.71
N PHE A 59 -12.51 -8.11 6.44
CA PHE A 59 -11.41 -8.48 5.55
C PHE A 59 -10.49 -7.29 5.24
N LEU A 60 -11.05 -6.13 4.92
CA LEU A 60 -10.28 -4.91 4.63
C LEU A 60 -9.56 -4.37 5.87
N ILE A 61 -10.19 -4.45 7.05
CA ILE A 61 -9.54 -4.09 8.31
C ILE A 61 -8.32 -4.99 8.57
N LYS A 62 -8.47 -6.31 8.41
CA LYS A 62 -7.34 -7.25 8.57
C LYS A 62 -6.23 -7.01 7.54
N LEU A 63 -6.57 -6.70 6.30
CA LEU A 63 -5.59 -6.28 5.30
C LEU A 63 -4.86 -4.99 5.72
N GLY A 64 -5.58 -4.05 6.33
CA GLY A 64 -5.00 -2.85 6.93
C GLY A 64 -4.00 -3.16 8.04
N GLU A 65 -4.34 -4.05 8.97
CA GLU A 65 -3.43 -4.52 10.03
C GLU A 65 -2.16 -5.17 9.47
N LEU A 66 -2.29 -5.94 8.38
CA LEU A 66 -1.18 -6.62 7.72
C LEU A 66 -0.38 -5.73 6.76
N SER A 67 -0.88 -4.53 6.42
CA SER A 67 -0.30 -3.67 5.37
C SER A 67 1.16 -3.33 5.63
N PHE A 68 1.52 -3.06 6.89
CA PHE A 68 2.89 -2.78 7.27
C PHE A 68 3.80 -4.00 7.09
N SER A 69 3.36 -5.17 7.54
CA SER A 69 4.09 -6.43 7.38
C SER A 69 4.26 -6.79 5.89
N ILE A 70 3.24 -6.55 5.07
CA ILE A 70 3.32 -6.73 3.61
C ILE A 70 4.36 -5.76 3.03
N TYR A 71 4.28 -4.48 3.39
CA TYR A 71 5.20 -3.46 2.89
C TYR A 71 6.68 -3.78 3.20
N LEU A 72 6.99 -4.32 4.38
CA LEU A 72 8.37 -4.71 4.69
C LEU A 72 8.84 -5.92 3.89
N ASN A 73 7.97 -6.91 3.69
CA ASN A 73 8.37 -8.22 3.15
C ASN A 73 8.21 -8.35 1.63
N HIS A 74 7.39 -7.51 0.98
CA HIS A 74 7.04 -7.70 -0.43
C HIS A 74 8.26 -7.70 -1.36
N LEU A 75 9.28 -6.86 -1.12
CA LEU A 75 10.50 -6.84 -1.93
C LEU A 75 11.27 -8.16 -1.79
N VAL A 76 11.45 -8.65 -0.57
CA VAL A 76 12.14 -9.93 -0.31
C VAL A 76 11.42 -11.06 -1.04
N VAL A 77 10.10 -11.12 -0.93
CA VAL A 77 9.27 -12.12 -1.62
C VAL A 77 9.38 -11.99 -3.14
N LEU A 78 9.36 -10.78 -3.68
CA LEU A 78 9.51 -10.54 -5.11
C LEU A 78 10.85 -11.07 -5.64
N TYR A 79 11.96 -10.79 -4.95
CA TYR A 79 13.28 -11.25 -5.38
C TYR A 79 13.51 -12.75 -5.18
N THR A 80 13.00 -13.32 -4.09
CA THR A 80 13.24 -14.73 -3.74
C THR A 80 12.24 -15.70 -4.38
N ILE A 81 11.02 -15.25 -4.66
CA ILE A 81 9.95 -16.09 -5.21
C ILE A 81 9.52 -15.57 -6.58
N GLY A 82 9.16 -14.30 -6.70
CA GLY A 82 8.56 -13.76 -7.92
C GLY A 82 9.45 -13.91 -9.16
N ILE A 83 10.70 -13.43 -9.09
CA ILE A 83 11.64 -13.51 -10.21
C ILE A 83 12.00 -14.97 -10.55
N PRO A 84 12.34 -15.85 -9.59
CA PRO A 84 12.59 -17.27 -9.90
C PRO A 84 11.39 -18.00 -10.50
N VAL A 85 10.18 -17.76 -10.00
CA VAL A 85 8.95 -18.37 -10.53
C VAL A 85 8.68 -17.91 -11.96
N PHE A 86 8.84 -16.61 -12.25
CA PHE A 86 8.73 -16.10 -13.61
C PHE A 86 9.74 -16.77 -14.56
N ASN A 87 11.01 -16.84 -14.13
CA ASN A 87 12.07 -17.46 -14.91
C ASN A 87 11.82 -18.95 -15.14
N PHE A 88 11.25 -19.67 -14.16
CA PHE A 88 10.88 -21.07 -14.30
C PHE A 88 9.82 -21.26 -15.38
N PHE A 89 8.75 -20.45 -15.38
CA PHE A 89 7.71 -20.55 -16.42
C PHE A 89 8.22 -20.19 -17.81
N ILE A 90 9.05 -19.15 -17.94
CA ILE A 90 9.49 -18.68 -19.25
C ILE A 90 10.64 -19.50 -19.84
N LYS A 91 11.60 -19.95 -19.02
CA LYS A 91 12.79 -20.67 -19.50
C LYS A 91 12.64 -22.19 -19.46
N ASN A 92 12.00 -22.74 -18.42
CA ASN A 92 11.95 -24.19 -18.26
C ASN A 92 10.70 -24.81 -18.88
N LEU A 93 9.59 -24.06 -18.89
CA LEU A 93 8.31 -24.50 -19.46
C LEU A 93 8.00 -23.86 -20.82
N GLU A 94 8.92 -23.01 -21.32
CA GLU A 94 8.81 -22.29 -22.60
C GLU A 94 7.45 -21.59 -22.81
N GLN A 95 6.84 -21.12 -21.72
CA GLN A 95 5.52 -20.51 -21.77
C GLN A 95 5.59 -19.08 -22.31
N SER A 96 4.45 -18.59 -22.82
CA SER A 96 4.33 -17.20 -23.26
C SER A 96 4.65 -16.21 -22.13
N PHE A 97 5.19 -15.04 -22.51
CA PHE A 97 5.51 -13.97 -21.56
C PHE A 97 4.30 -13.55 -20.72
N PHE A 98 3.14 -13.35 -21.36
CA PHE A 98 1.92 -12.93 -20.69
C PHE A 98 1.47 -13.94 -19.63
N PHE A 99 1.46 -15.23 -19.99
CA PHE A 99 1.11 -16.28 -19.05
C PHE A 99 2.07 -16.30 -17.87
N SER A 100 3.38 -16.30 -18.12
CA SER A 100 4.42 -16.31 -17.09
C SER A 100 4.35 -15.09 -16.17
N ALA A 101 4.08 -13.90 -16.72
CA ALA A 101 3.97 -12.65 -15.95
C ALA A 101 2.75 -12.66 -15.04
N ILE A 102 1.59 -13.07 -15.54
CA ILE A 102 0.35 -13.12 -14.75
C ILE A 102 0.46 -14.17 -13.64
N THR A 103 0.93 -15.37 -13.96
CA THR A 103 1.05 -16.46 -12.98
C THR A 103 2.07 -16.14 -11.89
N SER A 104 3.26 -15.67 -12.27
CA SER A 104 4.28 -15.25 -11.29
C SER A 104 3.81 -14.09 -10.41
N SER A 105 3.09 -13.10 -10.97
CA SER A 105 2.54 -12.00 -10.18
C SER A 105 1.51 -12.47 -9.16
N LEU A 106 0.58 -13.35 -9.57
CA LEU A 106 -0.42 -13.93 -8.66
C LEU A 106 0.24 -14.75 -7.54
N ILE A 107 1.24 -15.57 -7.88
CA ILE A 107 2.01 -16.36 -6.91
C ILE A 107 2.76 -15.43 -5.95
N THR A 108 3.36 -14.35 -6.44
CA THR A 108 4.10 -13.38 -5.63
C THR A 108 3.16 -12.65 -4.64
N ILE A 109 1.99 -12.20 -5.11
CA ILE A 109 1.00 -11.55 -4.25
C ILE A 109 0.54 -12.52 -3.16
N PHE A 110 0.19 -13.75 -3.54
CA PHE A 110 -0.29 -14.76 -2.60
C PHE A 110 0.76 -15.13 -1.55
N THR A 111 1.99 -15.39 -1.98
CA THR A 111 3.12 -15.67 -1.07
C THR A 111 3.46 -14.48 -0.18
N SER A 112 3.36 -13.24 -0.69
CA SER A 112 3.57 -12.04 0.10
C SER A 112 2.55 -11.91 1.23
N ILE A 113 1.27 -12.23 0.98
CA ILE A 113 0.22 -12.22 2.01
C ILE A 113 0.46 -13.32 3.05
N ILE A 114 0.87 -14.52 2.63
CA ILE A 114 1.17 -15.62 3.56
C ILE A 114 2.35 -15.24 4.47
N PHE A 115 3.45 -14.78 3.86
CA PHE A 115 4.63 -14.36 4.60
C PHE A 115 4.32 -13.19 5.54
N SER A 116 3.51 -12.23 5.12
CA SER A 116 3.13 -11.11 5.97
C SER A 116 2.31 -11.56 7.19
N ILE A 117 1.42 -12.55 7.04
CA ILE A 117 0.67 -13.11 8.17
C ILE A 117 1.60 -13.79 9.17
N LEU A 118 2.59 -14.55 8.69
CA LEU A 118 3.59 -15.18 9.54
C LEU A 118 4.44 -14.13 10.26
N PHE A 119 4.95 -13.15 9.52
CA PHE A 119 5.74 -12.05 10.07
C PHE A 119 4.96 -11.23 11.10
N TYR A 120 3.70 -10.90 10.80
CA TYR A 120 2.83 -10.19 11.73
C TYR A 120 2.69 -10.93 13.06
N LYS A 121 2.45 -12.25 13.01
CA LYS A 121 2.29 -13.07 14.21
C LYS A 121 3.58 -13.22 15.01
N LEU A 122 4.71 -13.38 14.33
CA LEU A 122 6.01 -13.69 14.94
C LEU A 122 6.79 -12.45 15.39
N VAL A 123 6.60 -11.31 14.72
CA VAL A 123 7.43 -10.11 14.93
C VAL A 123 6.57 -8.91 15.33
N ASP A 124 5.63 -8.50 14.48
CA ASP A 124 4.91 -7.24 14.71
C ASP A 124 4.05 -7.29 15.98
N LYS A 125 3.31 -8.38 16.18
CA LYS A 125 2.45 -8.53 17.37
C LYS A 125 3.28 -8.55 18.66
N TYR A 126 4.45 -9.17 18.64
CA TYR A 126 5.36 -9.17 19.79
C TYR A 126 5.93 -7.77 20.05
N SER A 127 6.32 -7.07 19.00
CA SER A 127 6.84 -5.70 19.08
C SER A 127 5.80 -4.73 19.66
N ILE A 128 4.55 -4.81 19.21
CA ILE A 128 3.43 -4.02 19.75
C ILE A 128 3.23 -4.31 21.25
N ASN A 129 3.27 -5.59 21.65
CA ASN A 129 3.11 -5.97 23.05
C ASN A 129 4.25 -5.43 23.94
N ILE A 130 5.48 -5.44 23.46
CA ILE A 130 6.64 -4.89 24.17
C ILE A 130 6.50 -3.37 24.29
N SER A 131 6.17 -2.68 23.21
CA SER A 131 5.94 -1.23 23.21
C SER A 131 4.85 -0.81 24.19
N ASN A 132 3.74 -1.56 24.24
CA ASN A 132 2.66 -1.30 25.20
C ASN A 132 3.07 -1.53 26.65
N LYS A 133 3.89 -2.56 26.93
CA LYS A 133 4.45 -2.79 28.26
C LYS A 133 5.35 -1.64 28.72
N LEU A 134 6.24 -1.17 27.83
CA LEU A 134 7.11 -0.03 28.11
C LEU A 134 6.31 1.26 28.33
N ALA A 135 5.31 1.53 27.48
CA ALA A 135 4.45 2.69 27.62
C ALA A 135 3.69 2.71 28.95
N ASN A 136 3.23 1.54 29.42
CA ASN A 136 2.56 1.41 30.71
C ASN A 136 3.51 1.52 31.89
N TYR A 137 4.78 1.12 31.74
CA TYR A 137 5.80 1.29 32.77
C TYR A 137 6.16 2.76 32.97
N ILE A 138 6.26 3.54 31.89
CA ILE A 138 6.59 4.99 31.95
C ILE A 138 5.42 5.82 32.49
N LYS A 139 4.17 5.37 32.29
CA LYS A 139 2.97 6.04 32.81
C LYS A 139 2.71 5.79 34.29
N LYS A 140 3.37 4.79 34.89
CA LYS A 140 3.35 4.55 36.34
C LYS A 140 4.43 5.36 37.02
#